data_AF-A0A935HE98-F1
#
_entry.id   AF-A0A935HE98-F1
#
_cell.length_a   1.000
_cell.length_b   1.000
_cell.length_c   1.000
_cell.angle_alpha   90.00
_cell.angle_beta   90.00
_cell.angle_gamma   90.00
#
_symmetry.space_group_name_H-M   'P 1'
#
loop_
_entity.id
_entity.type
_entity.pdbx_description
1 polymer ?
#
loop_
_entity_poly.entity_id
_entity_poly.type
_entity_poly.pdbx_seq_one_letter_code
_entity_poly.pdbx_strand_id
1 'polypeptide(L)'
;MKNFIKYISLALAAVAVFGSCQKKADPLPFYGSGKDVTLQVSSTSVKPAPSDANKPVLNLSWSDPGFATDTSNYKYVLEFAASGSNFANPVAYTVMTQRAYSLIGNDINNILAGLGVPVNGSKDLDVRMKASYANNNDMKISNVLKVTATAYGVPITLTPSSTNAIVLDVKNATNKAVGFSWTESPYGTNVISYALQIAVSGTNFANPQTIKYDGALNSGSGLTVNELNNLAIAAGVSGGSSKNLDFRVVSSIGTSYSNFMVYSNIVTINVTTFTPVPPALYIVGDATPGGWDNPVPVPSQQFSRLDDVSYGIIINLTAGKSYLLLPVNGDWSHKYGGASATGGQLLADDAVPGSNTPSPATSGTYKIVVNFQTGTYTVTPVTTTIPDNLFIVGDATEGGWSNPVPVPSQQFTRVDAVTFGLITKLNAGGSYLLLPENGSWSQKYAVVNSSANPSGDVFGYYSDAAPSQYNTNFAAPSTTGMYQILVNFATGKYTVTPYTGVIPVPQNLFIVGDATPGGWDNPVPVPSQRFTRLNLTRFQLKLALNPGKSYLLLPVNGDWSHKYGGASAMSGDILVDNAVPESNTPSPDAAGTYLIDVNFATGKYTLTKQ
;
A
#
# COMPACT_ATOMS: atom_id res chain seq x y z
N MET A 1 -23.14 -45.82 -86.90
CA MET A 1 -23.25 -46.17 -85.45
C MET A 1 -23.02 -44.96 -84.51
N LYS A 2 -23.54 -43.76 -84.80
CA LYS A 2 -23.44 -42.58 -83.89
C LYS A 2 -24.79 -42.07 -83.37
N ASN A 3 -25.92 -42.54 -83.92
CA ASN A 3 -27.25 -42.08 -83.50
C ASN A 3 -28.00 -43.07 -82.58
N PHE A 4 -27.50 -44.30 -82.38
CA PHE A 4 -28.14 -45.28 -81.48
C PHE A 4 -27.73 -45.11 -80.01
N ILE A 5 -26.53 -44.57 -79.74
CA ILE A 5 -26.03 -44.40 -78.36
C ILE A 5 -26.77 -43.27 -77.62
N LYS A 6 -27.21 -42.21 -78.33
CA LYS A 6 -27.96 -41.10 -77.72
C LYS A 6 -29.33 -41.51 -77.18
N TYR A 7 -30.01 -42.46 -77.82
CA TYR A 7 -31.32 -42.94 -77.35
C TYR A 7 -31.21 -43.94 -76.19
N ILE A 8 -30.10 -44.67 -76.09
CA ILE A 8 -29.85 -45.58 -74.95
C ILE A 8 -29.49 -44.79 -73.68
N SER A 9 -28.72 -43.69 -73.80
CA SER A 9 -28.41 -42.82 -72.65
C SER A 9 -29.65 -42.07 -72.13
N LEU A 10 -30.58 -41.66 -73.02
CA LEU A 10 -31.82 -40.99 -72.63
C LEU A 10 -32.85 -41.96 -72.05
N ALA A 11 -32.89 -43.21 -72.52
CA ALA A 11 -33.73 -44.25 -71.94
C ALA A 11 -33.23 -44.70 -70.55
N LEU A 12 -31.91 -44.78 -70.33
CA LEU A 12 -31.34 -45.09 -69.00
C LEU A 12 -31.54 -43.93 -68.00
N ALA A 13 -31.50 -42.68 -68.45
CA ALA A 13 -31.79 -41.51 -67.62
C ALA A 13 -33.30 -41.42 -67.27
N ALA A 14 -34.20 -41.78 -68.19
CA ALA A 14 -35.64 -41.79 -67.91
C ALA A 14 -36.02 -42.89 -66.91
N VAL A 15 -35.39 -44.07 -66.93
CA VAL A 15 -35.67 -45.15 -65.95
C VAL A 15 -35.08 -44.84 -64.57
N ALA A 16 -34.00 -44.07 -64.49
CA ALA A 16 -33.44 -43.62 -63.21
C ALA A 16 -34.27 -42.50 -62.51
N VAL A 17 -35.09 -41.75 -63.25
CA VAL A 17 -35.95 -40.68 -62.68
C VAL A 17 -37.28 -41.21 -62.11
N PHE A 18 -37.76 -42.38 -62.56
CA PHE A 18 -38.99 -42.99 -62.02
C PHE A 18 -38.73 -44.09 -60.97
N GLY A 19 -37.47 -44.32 -60.61
CA GLY A 19 -37.04 -45.23 -59.54
C GLY A 19 -36.77 -44.57 -58.20
N SER A 20 -37.21 -43.32 -57.97
CA SER A 20 -37.16 -42.77 -56.61
C SER A 20 -38.24 -43.46 -55.77
N CYS A 21 -37.80 -44.32 -54.86
CA CYS A 21 -38.61 -44.88 -53.81
C CYS A 21 -39.59 -43.81 -53.28
N GLN A 22 -40.90 -44.07 -53.40
CA GLN A 22 -41.83 -43.49 -52.45
C GLN A 22 -41.38 -43.94 -51.06
N LYS A 23 -40.61 -43.10 -50.36
CA LYS A 23 -40.69 -43.10 -48.90
C LYS A 23 -42.12 -42.67 -48.63
N LYS A 24 -43.03 -43.65 -48.47
CA LYS A 24 -44.13 -43.46 -47.53
C LYS A 24 -43.44 -43.11 -46.22
N ALA A 25 -43.37 -41.81 -45.91
CA ALA A 25 -43.29 -41.43 -44.52
C ALA A 25 -44.55 -42.05 -43.91
N ASP A 26 -44.38 -42.98 -42.97
CA ASP A 26 -45.49 -43.36 -42.12
C ASP A 26 -46.14 -42.05 -41.64
N PRO A 27 -47.49 -41.95 -41.64
CA PRO A 27 -48.14 -40.77 -41.09
C PRO A 27 -47.53 -40.51 -39.72
N LEU A 28 -46.95 -39.33 -39.51
CA LEU A 28 -46.42 -38.95 -38.20
C LEU A 28 -47.54 -39.23 -37.19
N PRO A 29 -47.27 -39.97 -36.10
CA PRO A 29 -48.31 -40.33 -35.14
C PRO A 29 -49.05 -39.07 -34.70
N PHE A 30 -50.36 -39.06 -34.91
CA PHE A 30 -51.22 -37.97 -34.46
C PHE A 30 -51.43 -38.11 -32.96
N TYR A 31 -50.75 -37.26 -32.19
CA TYR A 31 -50.97 -37.15 -30.76
C TYR A 31 -52.10 -36.15 -30.51
N GLY A 32 -53.19 -36.60 -29.88
CA GLY A 32 -54.33 -35.75 -29.56
C GLY A 32 -53.97 -34.64 -28.56
N SER A 33 -54.55 -33.45 -28.71
CA SER A 33 -54.25 -32.30 -27.87
C SER A 33 -54.65 -32.51 -26.40
N GLY A 34 -53.83 -32.00 -25.48
CA GLY A 34 -54.12 -31.96 -24.05
C GLY A 34 -55.23 -30.96 -23.68
N LYS A 35 -55.65 -31.03 -22.42
CA LYS A 35 -56.62 -30.15 -21.75
C LYS A 35 -55.92 -28.94 -21.11
N ASP A 36 -56.70 -27.90 -20.83
CA ASP A 36 -56.23 -26.77 -20.04
C ASP A 36 -55.77 -27.23 -18.66
N VAL A 37 -54.74 -26.55 -18.16
CA VAL A 37 -54.10 -26.88 -16.88
C VAL A 37 -54.35 -25.78 -15.86
N THR A 38 -54.60 -26.16 -14.60
CA THR A 38 -54.80 -25.23 -13.49
C THR A 38 -53.70 -25.44 -12.46
N LEU A 39 -53.00 -24.35 -12.09
CA LEU A 39 -51.98 -24.33 -11.06
C LEU A 39 -52.60 -23.94 -9.71
N GLN A 40 -52.11 -24.57 -8.65
CA GLN A 40 -52.41 -24.27 -7.26
C GLN A 40 -51.11 -24.08 -6.47
N VAL A 41 -51.16 -23.24 -5.43
CA VAL A 41 -50.06 -23.01 -4.49
C VAL A 41 -50.57 -23.21 -3.06
N SER A 42 -49.72 -23.73 -2.18
CA SER A 42 -50.08 -23.96 -0.76
C SER A 42 -50.21 -22.68 0.05
N SER A 43 -49.63 -21.57 -0.42
CA SER A 43 -49.72 -20.24 0.22
C SER A 43 -49.53 -19.14 -0.82
N THR A 44 -50.19 -17.99 -0.62
CA THR A 44 -49.98 -16.76 -1.40
C THR A 44 -48.92 -15.84 -0.77
N SER A 45 -48.34 -16.22 0.36
CA SER A 45 -47.26 -15.49 1.03
C SER A 45 -46.21 -16.47 1.57
N VAL A 46 -44.93 -16.22 1.26
CA VAL A 46 -43.81 -17.07 1.70
C VAL A 46 -42.67 -16.20 2.23
N LYS A 47 -42.32 -16.41 3.50
CA LYS A 47 -41.24 -15.69 4.21
C LYS A 47 -40.38 -16.72 4.95
N PRO A 48 -39.50 -17.44 4.24
CA PRO A 48 -38.60 -18.40 4.86
C PRO A 48 -37.64 -17.70 5.82
N ALA A 49 -37.28 -18.37 6.91
CA ALA A 49 -36.15 -17.97 7.75
C ALA A 49 -34.87 -18.70 7.30
N PRO A 50 -33.66 -18.28 7.75
CA PRO A 50 -32.43 -18.99 7.45
C PRO A 50 -32.46 -20.47 7.87
N SER A 51 -33.18 -20.80 8.94
CA SER A 51 -33.40 -22.18 9.41
C SER A 51 -34.23 -23.06 8.47
N ASP A 52 -34.88 -22.47 7.47
CA ASP A 52 -35.74 -23.16 6.51
C ASP A 52 -35.09 -23.33 5.14
N ALA A 53 -33.80 -22.99 5.01
CA ALA A 53 -33.05 -23.05 3.76
C ALA A 53 -33.24 -24.38 3.00
N ASN A 54 -33.20 -25.50 3.73
CA ASN A 54 -33.34 -26.85 3.19
C ASN A 54 -34.71 -27.49 3.44
N LYS A 55 -35.71 -26.71 3.87
CA LYS A 55 -37.07 -27.21 4.16
C LYS A 55 -38.05 -26.72 3.09
N PRO A 56 -39.05 -27.53 2.70
CA PRO A 56 -40.14 -27.08 1.84
C PRO A 56 -40.89 -25.89 2.45
N VAL A 57 -41.09 -24.82 1.68
CA VAL A 57 -41.79 -23.60 2.12
C VAL A 57 -42.93 -23.18 1.19
N LEU A 58 -42.95 -23.67 -0.06
CA LEU A 58 -44.06 -23.47 -0.99
C LEU A 58 -44.28 -24.73 -1.82
N ASN A 59 -45.47 -25.33 -1.72
CA ASN A 59 -45.85 -26.47 -2.55
C ASN A 59 -46.71 -25.99 -3.71
N LEU A 60 -46.35 -26.41 -4.92
CA LEU A 60 -47.09 -26.17 -6.15
C LEU A 60 -47.66 -27.49 -6.65
N SER A 61 -48.89 -27.49 -7.13
CA SER A 61 -49.53 -28.65 -7.76
C SER A 61 -50.40 -28.20 -8.92
N TRP A 62 -50.63 -29.09 -9.89
CA TRP A 62 -51.43 -28.76 -11.06
C TRP A 62 -52.28 -29.92 -11.57
N SER A 63 -53.36 -29.57 -12.29
CA SER A 63 -54.25 -30.55 -12.92
C SER A 63 -53.54 -31.31 -14.05
N ASP A 64 -54.01 -32.53 -14.33
CA ASP A 64 -53.44 -33.36 -15.40
C ASP A 64 -53.85 -32.81 -16.79
N PRO A 65 -52.88 -32.46 -17.67
CA PRO A 65 -53.18 -32.00 -19.02
C PRO A 65 -53.67 -33.14 -19.94
N GLY A 66 -53.49 -34.42 -19.57
CA GLY A 66 -54.04 -35.55 -20.33
C GLY A 66 -53.54 -35.64 -21.78
N PHE A 67 -52.29 -35.25 -22.05
CA PHE A 67 -51.68 -35.43 -23.37
C PHE A 67 -51.73 -36.90 -23.80
N ALA A 68 -51.97 -37.17 -25.08
CA ALA A 68 -52.07 -38.51 -25.65
C ALA A 68 -50.71 -39.26 -25.75
N THR A 69 -49.93 -39.27 -24.68
CA THR A 69 -48.66 -39.99 -24.53
C THR A 69 -48.51 -40.48 -23.10
N ASP A 70 -47.52 -41.32 -22.85
CA ASP A 70 -47.17 -41.73 -21.49
C ASP A 70 -46.80 -40.51 -20.63
N THR A 71 -47.28 -40.47 -19.38
CA THR A 71 -47.00 -39.36 -18.44
C THR A 71 -45.50 -39.13 -18.19
N SER A 72 -44.66 -40.14 -18.42
CA SER A 72 -43.20 -40.02 -18.40
C SER A 72 -42.64 -39.08 -19.47
N ASN A 73 -43.42 -38.78 -20.52
CA ASN A 73 -43.08 -37.85 -21.59
C ASN A 73 -43.66 -36.44 -21.37
N TYR A 74 -44.25 -36.17 -20.21
CA TYR A 74 -44.78 -34.85 -19.89
C TYR A 74 -43.66 -33.95 -19.38
N LYS A 75 -43.62 -32.73 -19.92
CA LYS A 75 -42.71 -31.68 -19.49
C LYS A 75 -43.50 -30.54 -18.89
N TYR A 76 -43.08 -30.09 -17.72
CA TYR A 76 -43.61 -28.92 -17.04
C TYR A 76 -42.51 -27.88 -16.84
N VAL A 77 -42.83 -26.62 -17.04
CA VAL A 77 -41.94 -25.50 -16.74
C VAL A 77 -42.69 -24.54 -15.82
N LEU A 78 -42.27 -24.48 -14.56
CA LEU A 78 -42.72 -23.46 -13.60
C LEU A 78 -41.97 -22.17 -13.90
N GLU A 79 -42.69 -21.06 -14.03
CA GLU A 79 -42.11 -19.74 -14.29
C GLU A 79 -42.52 -18.78 -13.17
N PHE A 80 -41.53 -18.08 -12.63
CA PHE A 80 -41.67 -17.06 -11.59
C PHE A 80 -41.17 -15.74 -12.15
N ALA A 81 -41.99 -14.70 -12.12
CA ALA A 81 -41.61 -13.38 -12.61
C ALA A 81 -42.08 -12.29 -11.65
N ALA A 82 -41.45 -11.12 -11.68
CA ALA A 82 -41.96 -9.96 -10.95
C ALA A 82 -43.40 -9.65 -11.39
N SER A 83 -44.30 -9.41 -10.43
CA SER A 83 -45.72 -9.22 -10.75
C SER A 83 -45.93 -8.04 -11.72
N GLY A 84 -46.75 -8.26 -12.73
CA GLY A 84 -47.01 -7.28 -13.80
C GLY A 84 -45.94 -7.20 -14.89
N SER A 85 -44.87 -7.99 -14.83
CA SER A 85 -43.84 -8.02 -15.88
C SER A 85 -44.26 -8.77 -17.14
N ASN A 86 -45.44 -9.37 -17.15
CA ASN A 86 -45.92 -10.29 -18.20
C ASN A 86 -44.94 -11.44 -18.48
N PHE A 87 -44.26 -11.92 -17.43
CA PHE A 87 -43.21 -12.95 -17.52
C PHE A 87 -42.06 -12.56 -18.45
N ALA A 88 -41.68 -11.29 -18.48
CA ALA A 88 -40.39 -10.88 -19.01
C ALA A 88 -39.27 -11.42 -18.10
N ASN A 89 -38.34 -12.20 -18.69
CA ASN A 89 -37.19 -12.82 -18.01
C ASN A 89 -37.56 -13.61 -16.74
N PRO A 90 -38.43 -14.63 -16.82
CA PRO A 90 -38.85 -15.38 -15.65
C PRO A 90 -37.71 -16.30 -15.16
N VAL A 91 -37.66 -16.55 -13.86
CA VAL A 91 -36.89 -17.67 -13.30
C VAL A 91 -37.70 -18.94 -13.54
N ALA A 92 -37.09 -19.96 -14.15
CA ALA A 92 -37.80 -21.15 -14.61
C ALA A 92 -37.23 -22.46 -14.02
N TYR A 93 -38.13 -23.35 -13.62
CA TYR A 93 -37.80 -24.72 -13.16
C TYR A 93 -38.47 -25.72 -14.08
N THR A 94 -37.68 -26.64 -14.65
CA THR A 94 -38.22 -27.75 -15.45
C THR A 94 -38.50 -28.95 -14.55
N VAL A 95 -39.74 -29.41 -14.55
CA VAL A 95 -40.19 -30.59 -13.82
C VAL A 95 -40.68 -31.61 -14.85
N MET A 96 -40.13 -32.83 -14.81
CA MET A 96 -40.57 -33.92 -15.68
C MET A 96 -41.45 -34.87 -14.87
N THR A 97 -42.49 -35.41 -15.52
CA THR A 97 -43.34 -36.53 -15.04
C THR A 97 -44.20 -36.28 -13.78
N GLN A 98 -43.73 -35.46 -12.83
CA GLN A 98 -44.41 -35.16 -11.57
C GLN A 98 -45.45 -34.04 -11.76
N ARG A 99 -46.58 -34.11 -11.03
CA ARG A 99 -47.65 -33.09 -11.04
C ARG A 99 -47.65 -32.14 -9.84
N ALA A 100 -46.55 -32.15 -9.10
CA ALA A 100 -46.33 -31.29 -7.96
C ALA A 100 -44.84 -30.99 -7.82
N TYR A 101 -44.53 -29.86 -7.19
CA TYR A 101 -43.17 -29.45 -6.89
C TYR A 101 -43.13 -28.66 -5.58
N SER A 102 -42.14 -28.94 -4.74
CA SER A 102 -41.94 -28.26 -3.47
C SER A 102 -40.70 -27.39 -3.53
N LEU A 103 -40.88 -26.07 -3.47
CA LEU A 103 -39.77 -25.14 -3.32
C LEU A 103 -39.29 -25.15 -1.87
N ILE A 104 -37.98 -25.28 -1.68
CA ILE A 104 -37.34 -25.09 -0.38
C ILE A 104 -37.01 -23.62 -0.14
N GLY A 105 -36.66 -23.25 1.09
CA GLY A 105 -36.31 -21.85 1.43
C GLY A 105 -35.23 -21.27 0.51
N ASN A 106 -34.21 -22.06 0.17
CA ASN A 106 -33.14 -21.63 -0.72
C ASN A 106 -33.63 -21.34 -2.15
N ASP A 107 -34.64 -22.07 -2.65
CA ASP A 107 -35.22 -21.81 -3.97
C ASP A 107 -35.89 -20.43 -4.00
N ILE A 108 -36.63 -20.07 -2.95
CA ILE A 108 -37.25 -18.74 -2.84
C ILE A 108 -36.18 -17.64 -2.85
N ASN A 109 -35.10 -17.79 -2.08
CA ASN A 109 -33.98 -16.85 -2.09
C ASN A 109 -33.34 -16.74 -3.48
N ASN A 110 -33.13 -17.85 -4.17
CA ASN A 110 -32.53 -17.87 -5.51
C ASN A 110 -33.44 -17.22 -6.56
N ILE A 111 -34.75 -17.45 -6.49
CA ILE A 111 -35.74 -16.79 -7.36
C ILE A 111 -35.70 -15.27 -7.14
N LEU A 112 -35.76 -14.83 -5.89
CA LEU A 112 -35.74 -13.41 -5.54
C LEU A 112 -34.40 -12.74 -5.95
N ALA A 113 -33.29 -13.42 -5.71
CA ALA A 113 -31.97 -12.99 -6.16
C ALA A 113 -31.89 -12.84 -7.69
N GLY A 114 -32.40 -13.83 -8.44
CA GLY A 114 -32.47 -13.78 -9.91
C GLY A 114 -33.35 -12.65 -10.45
N LEU A 115 -34.32 -12.19 -9.66
CA LEU A 115 -35.17 -11.04 -9.96
C LEU A 115 -34.62 -9.70 -9.43
N GLY A 116 -33.38 -9.70 -8.92
CA GLY A 116 -32.70 -8.49 -8.41
C GLY A 116 -33.27 -7.97 -7.09
N VAL A 117 -34.00 -8.78 -6.33
CA VAL A 117 -34.49 -8.41 -5.00
C VAL A 117 -33.32 -8.50 -4.02
N PRO A 118 -33.08 -7.49 -3.17
CA PRO A 118 -32.04 -7.57 -2.15
C PRO A 118 -32.44 -8.50 -1.00
N VAL A 119 -31.44 -8.92 -0.22
CA VAL A 119 -31.66 -9.68 1.03
C VAL A 119 -32.62 -8.94 1.95
N ASN A 120 -33.51 -9.68 2.64
CA ASN A 120 -34.62 -9.15 3.46
C ASN A 120 -35.66 -8.34 2.68
N GLY A 121 -35.50 -8.18 1.36
CA GLY A 121 -36.46 -7.55 0.48
C GLY A 121 -37.65 -8.48 0.19
N SER A 122 -38.81 -7.88 -0.05
CA SER A 122 -40.02 -8.58 -0.45
C SER A 122 -40.46 -8.16 -1.85
N LYS A 123 -41.05 -9.10 -2.60
CA LYS A 123 -41.54 -8.88 -3.95
C LYS A 123 -42.77 -9.73 -4.21
N ASP A 124 -43.76 -9.14 -4.87
CA ASP A 124 -44.88 -9.89 -5.46
C ASP A 124 -44.44 -10.57 -6.75
N LEU A 125 -44.69 -11.88 -6.82
CA LEU A 125 -44.36 -12.73 -7.95
C LEU A 125 -45.63 -13.17 -8.68
N ASP A 126 -45.63 -13.06 -10.00
CA ASP A 126 -46.56 -13.81 -10.85
C ASP A 126 -45.97 -15.20 -11.12
N VAL A 127 -46.74 -16.24 -10.82
CA VAL A 127 -46.35 -17.65 -10.95
C VAL A 127 -47.28 -18.32 -11.94
N ARG A 128 -46.70 -18.99 -12.94
CA ARG A 128 -47.45 -19.85 -13.86
C ARG A 128 -46.70 -21.13 -14.15
N MET A 129 -47.40 -22.07 -14.79
CA MET A 129 -46.83 -23.32 -15.25
C MET A 129 -47.17 -23.52 -16.73
N LYS A 130 -46.20 -24.01 -17.51
CA LYS A 130 -46.37 -24.47 -18.89
C LYS A 130 -46.26 -25.99 -18.93
N ALA A 131 -47.30 -26.66 -19.40
CA ALA A 131 -47.32 -28.11 -19.63
C ALA A 131 -47.19 -28.39 -21.13
N SER A 132 -46.37 -29.35 -21.52
CA SER A 132 -46.21 -29.74 -22.92
C SER A 132 -45.80 -31.20 -23.07
N TYR A 133 -45.80 -31.70 -24.30
CA TYR A 133 -44.98 -32.86 -24.66
C TYR A 133 -43.48 -32.58 -24.37
N ALA A 134 -42.68 -33.64 -24.22
CA ALA A 134 -41.23 -33.53 -23.99
C ALA A 134 -40.49 -32.70 -25.06
N ASN A 135 -41.00 -32.69 -26.30
CA ASN A 135 -40.49 -31.89 -27.43
C ASN A 135 -41.06 -30.46 -27.48
N ASN A 136 -41.76 -30.00 -26.44
CA ASN A 136 -42.43 -28.70 -26.32
C ASN A 136 -43.67 -28.49 -27.22
N ASN A 137 -44.18 -29.52 -27.91
CA ASN A 137 -45.43 -29.40 -28.66
C ASN A 137 -46.64 -29.25 -27.73
N ASP A 138 -47.72 -28.69 -28.28
CA ASP A 138 -49.03 -28.51 -27.62
C ASP A 138 -48.97 -27.88 -26.22
N MET A 139 -48.17 -26.81 -26.10
CA MET A 139 -47.98 -26.12 -24.84
C MET A 139 -49.30 -25.56 -24.29
N LYS A 140 -49.66 -25.97 -23.07
CA LYS A 140 -50.76 -25.44 -22.27
C LYS A 140 -50.22 -24.57 -21.14
N ILE A 141 -50.84 -23.42 -20.92
CA ILE A 141 -50.42 -22.44 -19.91
C ILE A 141 -51.49 -22.41 -18.81
N SER A 142 -51.06 -22.44 -17.55
CA SER A 142 -51.97 -22.35 -16.42
C SER A 142 -52.54 -20.95 -16.20
N ASN A 143 -53.51 -20.83 -15.29
CA ASN A 143 -53.79 -19.57 -14.60
C ASN A 143 -52.51 -18.99 -13.97
N VAL A 144 -52.47 -17.67 -13.84
CA VAL A 144 -51.41 -16.94 -13.14
C VAL A 144 -51.81 -16.75 -11.68
N LEU A 145 -50.93 -17.12 -10.75
CA LEU A 145 -51.11 -16.91 -9.32
C LEU A 145 -50.15 -15.83 -8.83
N LYS A 146 -50.58 -15.07 -7.83
CA LYS A 146 -49.73 -14.08 -7.15
C LYS A 146 -49.22 -14.64 -5.83
N VAL A 147 -47.91 -14.57 -5.63
CA VAL A 147 -47.25 -14.97 -4.38
C VAL A 147 -46.33 -13.86 -3.92
N THR A 148 -46.56 -13.31 -2.74
CA THR A 148 -45.62 -12.39 -2.09
C THR A 148 -44.50 -13.21 -1.45
N ALA A 149 -43.26 -13.00 -1.89
CA ALA A 149 -42.10 -13.72 -1.39
C ALA A 149 -41.12 -12.74 -0.74
N THR A 150 -40.48 -13.14 0.37
CA THR A 150 -39.46 -12.34 1.06
C THR A 150 -38.15 -13.11 1.17
N ALA A 151 -37.04 -12.49 0.79
CA ALA A 151 -35.72 -13.09 0.92
C ALA A 151 -35.26 -13.07 2.38
N TYR A 152 -34.48 -14.05 2.81
CA TYR A 152 -33.79 -14.01 4.11
C TYR A 152 -32.29 -13.83 3.94
N GLY A 153 -31.66 -13.14 4.89
CA GLY A 153 -30.20 -13.07 5.00
C GLY A 153 -29.64 -14.20 5.85
N VAL A 154 -28.61 -14.88 5.36
CA VAL A 154 -27.82 -15.81 6.19
C VAL A 154 -26.75 -14.98 6.92
N PRO A 155 -26.72 -14.99 8.26
CA PRO A 155 -25.71 -14.25 9.02
C PRO A 155 -24.29 -14.67 8.63
N ILE A 156 -23.42 -13.69 8.46
CA ILE A 156 -21.99 -13.94 8.28
C ILE A 156 -21.37 -14.10 9.68
N THR A 157 -20.61 -15.16 9.90
CA THR A 157 -19.84 -15.33 11.14
C THR A 157 -18.42 -14.85 10.89
N LEU A 158 -18.04 -13.74 11.51
CA LEU A 158 -16.66 -13.23 11.56
C LEU A 158 -15.92 -13.86 12.74
N THR A 159 -14.80 -14.49 12.46
CA THR A 159 -13.92 -15.15 13.42
C THR A 159 -12.52 -14.53 13.35
N PRO A 160 -12.04 -13.86 14.41
CA PRO A 160 -10.65 -13.42 14.47
C PRO A 160 -9.74 -14.59 14.85
N SER A 161 -8.45 -14.48 14.55
CA SER A 161 -7.44 -15.44 15.03
C SER A 161 -7.20 -15.35 16.54
N SER A 162 -7.59 -14.23 17.17
CA SER A 162 -7.52 -13.98 18.62
C SER A 162 -8.45 -12.83 19.00
N THR A 163 -9.00 -12.87 20.22
CA THR A 163 -9.75 -11.75 20.84
C THR A 163 -9.00 -11.11 22.01
N ASN A 164 -7.76 -11.55 22.28
CA ASN A 164 -6.95 -10.99 23.35
C ASN A 164 -6.58 -9.53 23.04
N ALA A 165 -6.30 -8.76 24.09
CA ALA A 165 -5.77 -7.41 23.91
C ALA A 165 -4.45 -7.45 23.12
N ILE A 166 -4.33 -6.56 22.13
CA ILE A 166 -3.16 -6.46 21.23
C ILE A 166 -2.41 -5.19 21.57
N VAL A 167 -1.12 -5.31 21.87
CA VAL A 167 -0.21 -4.17 22.02
C VAL A 167 0.69 -4.12 20.79
N LEU A 168 0.57 -3.05 20.01
CA LEU A 168 1.31 -2.87 18.77
C LEU A 168 2.70 -2.29 19.08
N ASP A 169 3.73 -2.97 18.57
CA ASP A 169 5.12 -2.55 18.67
C ASP A 169 5.68 -2.35 17.27
N VAL A 170 6.15 -1.14 16.98
CA VAL A 170 6.70 -0.78 15.67
C VAL A 170 7.91 -1.63 15.28
N LYS A 171 8.65 -2.22 16.23
CA LYS A 171 9.73 -3.18 15.92
C LYS A 171 9.22 -4.43 15.22
N ASN A 172 7.94 -4.74 15.40
CA ASN A 172 7.24 -5.84 14.77
C ASN A 172 6.33 -5.37 13.64
N ALA A 173 6.56 -4.16 13.08
CA ALA A 173 5.70 -3.52 12.08
C ALA A 173 5.26 -4.44 10.93
N THR A 174 6.15 -5.32 10.46
CA THR A 174 5.88 -6.27 9.36
C THR A 174 5.30 -7.61 9.82
N ASN A 175 5.33 -7.91 11.13
CA ASN A 175 4.77 -9.13 11.69
C ASN A 175 3.24 -9.07 11.69
N LYS A 176 2.61 -10.23 11.70
CA LYS A 176 1.15 -10.34 11.74
C LYS A 176 0.61 -10.09 13.15
N ALA A 177 -0.34 -9.18 13.26
CA ALA A 177 -1.00 -8.84 14.51
C ALA A 177 -2.26 -9.69 14.72
N VAL A 178 -3.13 -9.74 13.71
CA VAL A 178 -4.41 -10.48 13.79
C VAL A 178 -4.89 -10.86 12.38
N GLY A 179 -5.43 -12.06 12.25
CA GLY A 179 -6.14 -12.52 11.06
C GLY A 179 -7.65 -12.57 11.29
N PHE A 180 -8.42 -12.49 10.21
CA PHE A 180 -9.87 -12.62 10.22
C PHE A 180 -10.32 -13.61 9.14
N SER A 181 -11.28 -14.45 9.48
CA SER A 181 -12.00 -15.31 8.52
C SER A 181 -13.50 -15.12 8.70
N TRP A 182 -14.26 -15.38 7.64
CA TRP A 182 -15.71 -15.29 7.69
C TRP A 182 -16.40 -16.34 6.83
N THR A 183 -17.64 -16.65 7.18
CA THR A 183 -18.48 -17.56 6.39
C THR A 183 -18.99 -16.88 5.13
N GLU A 184 -19.17 -17.66 4.07
CA GLU A 184 -19.80 -17.19 2.84
C GLU A 184 -21.27 -16.78 3.08
N SER A 185 -21.73 -15.75 2.35
CA SER A 185 -23.13 -15.34 2.29
C SER A 185 -23.82 -15.98 1.08
N PRO A 186 -24.60 -17.07 1.25
CA PRO A 186 -25.31 -17.71 0.14
C PRO A 186 -26.49 -16.84 -0.33
N TYR A 187 -26.42 -16.30 -1.54
CA TYR A 187 -27.54 -15.56 -2.15
C TYR A 187 -27.57 -15.65 -3.68
N GLY A 188 -28.30 -16.65 -4.19
CA GLY A 188 -28.33 -16.93 -5.62
C GLY A 188 -26.96 -17.35 -6.16
N THR A 189 -26.76 -17.11 -7.45
CA THR A 189 -25.49 -17.35 -8.18
C THR A 189 -24.68 -16.06 -8.37
N ASN A 190 -24.98 -15.02 -7.58
CA ASN A 190 -24.32 -13.72 -7.70
C ASN A 190 -22.85 -13.78 -7.25
N VAL A 191 -22.01 -12.96 -7.87
CA VAL A 191 -20.66 -12.71 -7.37
C VAL A 191 -20.78 -11.86 -6.11
N ILE A 192 -20.37 -12.40 -4.97
CA ILE A 192 -20.41 -11.71 -3.67
C ILE A 192 -19.01 -11.21 -3.31
N SER A 193 -18.92 -9.95 -2.90
CA SER A 193 -17.68 -9.35 -2.38
C SER A 193 -17.80 -8.98 -0.90
N TYR A 194 -16.69 -9.04 -0.18
CA TYR A 194 -16.59 -8.80 1.26
C TYR A 194 -15.64 -7.66 1.59
N ALA A 195 -16.03 -6.86 2.59
CA ALA A 195 -15.14 -5.87 3.19
C ALA A 195 -15.13 -5.98 4.71
N LEU A 196 -13.94 -5.91 5.30
CA LEU A 196 -13.75 -5.79 6.74
C LEU A 196 -13.85 -4.31 7.12
N GLN A 197 -14.74 -4.01 8.07
CA GLN A 197 -14.91 -2.69 8.66
C GLN A 197 -14.38 -2.67 10.09
N ILE A 198 -13.72 -1.56 10.44
CA ILE A 198 -13.08 -1.32 11.74
C ILE A 198 -13.52 0.06 12.22
N ALA A 199 -13.99 0.16 13.46
CA ALA A 199 -14.35 1.43 14.07
C ALA A 199 -14.07 1.41 15.58
N VAL A 200 -13.95 2.58 16.21
CA VAL A 200 -13.92 2.66 17.68
C VAL A 200 -15.21 2.08 18.24
N SER A 201 -15.08 1.25 19.28
CA SER A 201 -16.20 0.51 19.84
C SER A 201 -17.29 1.44 20.37
N GLY A 202 -18.56 1.05 20.15
CA GLY A 202 -19.73 1.84 20.56
C GLY A 202 -20.10 2.99 19.62
N THR A 203 -19.35 3.22 18.54
CA THR A 203 -19.71 4.23 17.51
C THR A 203 -20.71 3.70 16.46
N ASN A 204 -21.10 2.43 16.56
CA ASN A 204 -21.95 1.73 15.59
C ASN A 204 -21.48 1.90 14.13
N PHE A 205 -20.16 1.91 13.92
CA PHE A 205 -19.53 2.09 12.61
C PHE A 205 -20.00 3.38 11.88
N ALA A 206 -20.14 4.50 12.60
CA ALA A 206 -20.49 5.78 12.00
C ALA A 206 -19.46 6.26 10.96
N ASN A 207 -18.16 6.05 11.21
CA ASN A 207 -17.05 6.38 10.31
C ASN A 207 -16.03 5.23 10.25
N PRO A 208 -16.35 4.09 9.62
CA PRO A 208 -15.51 2.91 9.68
C PRO A 208 -14.37 2.96 8.66
N GLN A 209 -13.20 2.51 9.08
CA GLN A 209 -12.13 2.14 8.16
C GLN A 209 -12.52 0.85 7.44
N THR A 210 -12.34 0.79 6.12
CA THR A 210 -12.83 -0.31 5.28
C THR A 210 -11.71 -0.92 4.46
N ILE A 211 -11.53 -2.24 4.55
CA ILE A 211 -10.59 -3.02 3.76
C ILE A 211 -11.38 -3.98 2.88
N LYS A 212 -11.14 -3.94 1.57
CA LYS A 212 -11.84 -4.75 0.57
C LYS A 212 -11.09 -6.05 0.33
N TYR A 213 -11.82 -7.16 0.32
CA TYR A 213 -11.29 -8.51 0.12
C TYR A 213 -11.95 -9.23 -1.07
N ASP A 214 -12.86 -8.56 -1.78
CA ASP A 214 -13.61 -9.10 -2.92
C ASP A 214 -14.21 -10.45 -2.56
N GLY A 215 -14.08 -11.47 -3.42
CA GLY A 215 -14.62 -12.82 -3.14
C GLY A 215 -13.88 -13.61 -2.05
N ALA A 216 -12.81 -13.07 -1.44
CA ALA A 216 -12.08 -13.82 -0.43
C ALA A 216 -12.87 -13.95 0.88
N LEU A 217 -12.69 -15.08 1.56
CA LEU A 217 -13.36 -15.41 2.83
C LEU A 217 -12.45 -15.23 4.05
N ASN A 218 -11.30 -14.58 3.87
CA ASN A 218 -10.36 -14.28 4.93
C ASN A 218 -9.46 -13.10 4.55
N SER A 219 -8.75 -12.57 5.55
CA SER A 219 -7.81 -11.46 5.41
C SER A 219 -6.45 -11.85 4.82
N GLY A 220 -6.36 -12.94 4.05
CA GLY A 220 -5.10 -13.52 3.57
C GLY A 220 -4.18 -13.89 4.74
N SER A 221 -2.95 -13.38 4.72
CA SER A 221 -1.98 -13.58 5.81
C SER A 221 -2.27 -12.78 7.09
N GLY A 222 -3.38 -12.03 7.16
CA GLY A 222 -3.74 -11.18 8.30
C GLY A 222 -3.14 -9.78 8.23
N LEU A 223 -3.70 -8.89 9.07
CA LEU A 223 -3.22 -7.52 9.23
C LEU A 223 -1.87 -7.54 9.94
N THR A 224 -0.91 -6.83 9.38
CA THR A 224 0.37 -6.55 10.03
C THR A 224 0.18 -5.60 11.20
N VAL A 225 1.17 -5.55 12.10
CA VAL A 225 1.21 -4.60 13.22
C VAL A 225 1.09 -3.15 12.73
N ASN A 226 1.79 -2.79 11.65
CA ASN A 226 1.74 -1.44 11.10
C ASN A 226 0.39 -1.13 10.43
N GLU A 227 -0.18 -2.07 9.68
CA GLU A 227 -1.51 -1.88 9.07
C GLU A 227 -2.58 -1.67 10.15
N LEU A 228 -2.62 -2.53 11.18
CA LEU A 228 -3.58 -2.39 12.26
C LEU A 228 -3.38 -1.08 13.04
N ASN A 229 -2.13 -0.64 13.24
CA ASN A 229 -1.84 0.64 13.89
C ASN A 229 -2.43 1.82 13.12
N ASN A 230 -2.17 1.87 11.82
CA ASN A 230 -2.65 2.95 10.95
C ASN A 230 -4.17 2.96 10.84
N LEU A 231 -4.80 1.78 10.75
CA LEU A 231 -6.26 1.64 10.73
C LEU A 231 -6.89 2.07 12.05
N ALA A 232 -6.30 1.71 13.18
CA ALA A 232 -6.76 2.14 14.50
C ALA A 232 -6.69 3.67 14.65
N ILE A 233 -5.57 4.28 14.23
CA ILE A 233 -5.40 5.73 14.26
C ILE A 233 -6.39 6.42 13.33
N ALA A 234 -6.56 5.94 12.10
CA ALA A 234 -7.54 6.46 11.16
C ALA A 234 -8.99 6.29 11.66
N ALA A 235 -9.27 5.27 12.48
CA ALA A 235 -10.55 5.08 13.15
C ALA A 235 -10.77 6.04 14.34
N GLY A 236 -9.75 6.81 14.75
CA GLY A 236 -9.82 7.81 15.81
C GLY A 236 -9.12 7.43 17.11
N VAL A 237 -8.31 6.37 17.14
CA VAL A 237 -7.47 6.05 18.30
C VAL A 237 -6.23 6.95 18.30
N SER A 238 -5.98 7.70 19.37
CA SER A 238 -4.75 8.48 19.48
C SER A 238 -3.53 7.55 19.52
N GLY A 239 -2.46 7.87 18.78
CA GLY A 239 -1.21 7.11 18.82
C GLY A 239 -0.66 6.99 20.25
N GLY A 240 -0.18 5.80 20.62
CA GLY A 240 0.30 5.53 21.98
C GLY A 240 -0.80 5.22 23.00
N SER A 241 -2.07 5.20 22.60
CA SER A 241 -3.21 4.94 23.49
C SER A 241 -3.88 3.59 23.24
N SER A 242 -4.64 3.12 24.23
CA SER A 242 -5.44 1.89 24.17
C SER A 242 -6.93 2.21 24.06
N LYS A 243 -7.60 1.56 23.10
CA LYS A 243 -9.05 1.63 22.89
C LYS A 243 -9.60 0.29 22.40
N ASN A 244 -10.89 0.05 22.67
CA ASN A 244 -11.61 -1.06 22.05
C ASN A 244 -12.00 -0.70 20.62
N LEU A 245 -11.73 -1.60 19.68
CA LEU A 245 -12.15 -1.50 18.28
C LEU A 245 -13.17 -2.60 17.99
N ASP A 246 -14.25 -2.22 17.32
CA ASP A 246 -15.26 -3.13 16.79
C ASP A 246 -14.94 -3.46 15.32
N PHE A 247 -15.01 -4.75 15.00
CA PHE A 247 -14.78 -5.32 13.69
C PHE A 247 -16.05 -5.99 13.19
N ARG A 248 -16.39 -5.78 11.91
CA ARG A 248 -17.45 -6.54 11.22
C ARG A 248 -17.09 -6.74 9.75
N VAL A 249 -17.63 -7.78 9.14
CA VAL A 249 -17.62 -7.96 7.68
C VAL A 249 -18.95 -7.51 7.10
N VAL A 250 -18.89 -6.88 5.94
CA VAL A 250 -20.06 -6.52 5.14
C VAL A 250 -19.96 -7.21 3.78
N SER A 251 -21.02 -7.89 3.36
CA SER A 251 -21.13 -8.44 2.00
C SER A 251 -21.84 -7.49 1.04
N SER A 252 -21.51 -7.57 -0.24
CA SER A 252 -22.15 -6.82 -1.32
C SER A 252 -22.28 -7.64 -2.60
N ILE A 253 -23.28 -7.31 -3.42
CA ILE A 253 -23.41 -7.87 -4.77
C ILE A 253 -22.43 -7.17 -5.72
N GLY A 254 -21.64 -7.94 -6.45
CA GLY A 254 -20.61 -7.46 -7.36
C GLY A 254 -19.42 -6.85 -6.61
N THR A 255 -18.60 -6.06 -7.31
CA THR A 255 -17.34 -5.48 -6.79
C THR A 255 -17.46 -3.98 -6.48
N SER A 256 -18.66 -3.40 -6.59
CA SER A 256 -18.88 -1.96 -6.41
C SER A 256 -19.07 -1.55 -4.94
N TYR A 257 -19.33 -2.51 -4.02
CA TYR A 257 -19.55 -2.27 -2.59
C TYR A 257 -20.67 -1.24 -2.27
N SER A 258 -21.60 -1.02 -3.19
CA SER A 258 -22.69 -0.04 -3.03
C SER A 258 -24.00 -0.65 -2.53
N ASN A 259 -24.20 -1.94 -2.75
CA ASN A 259 -25.42 -2.68 -2.39
C ASN A 259 -25.09 -3.71 -1.31
N PHE A 260 -25.07 -3.28 -0.05
CA PHE A 260 -24.79 -4.17 1.08
C PHE A 260 -25.96 -5.12 1.34
N MET A 261 -25.63 -6.36 1.68
CA MET A 261 -26.63 -7.41 1.87
C MET A 261 -26.74 -7.80 3.34
N VAL A 262 -25.63 -8.24 3.93
CA VAL A 262 -25.60 -8.79 5.28
C VAL A 262 -24.36 -8.30 6.02
N TYR A 263 -24.53 -8.02 7.31
CA TYR A 263 -23.46 -7.77 8.25
C TYR A 263 -23.12 -9.04 9.02
N SER A 264 -21.85 -9.20 9.37
CA SER A 264 -21.46 -10.23 10.34
C SER A 264 -21.84 -9.87 11.77
N ASN A 265 -21.61 -10.79 12.71
CA ASN A 265 -21.45 -10.43 14.11
C ASN A 265 -20.33 -9.38 14.29
N ILE A 266 -20.43 -8.60 15.38
CA ILE A 266 -19.38 -7.69 15.81
C ILE A 266 -18.39 -8.44 16.68
N VAL A 267 -17.11 -8.23 16.43
CA VAL A 267 -15.99 -8.71 17.25
C VAL A 267 -15.31 -7.48 17.83
N THR A 268 -15.12 -7.44 19.15
CA THR A 268 -14.44 -6.33 19.81
C THR A 268 -13.05 -6.78 20.29
N ILE A 269 -12.01 -6.03 19.94
CA ILE A 269 -10.62 -6.29 20.38
C ILE A 269 -10.07 -4.99 20.99
N ASN A 270 -9.42 -5.09 22.16
CA ASN A 270 -8.68 -3.97 22.73
C ASN A 270 -7.33 -3.84 21.99
N VAL A 271 -7.05 -2.66 21.43
CA VAL A 271 -5.82 -2.40 20.67
C VAL A 271 -5.10 -1.20 21.28
N THR A 272 -3.82 -1.41 21.62
CA THR A 272 -2.90 -0.35 22.04
C THR A 272 -2.01 0.02 20.85
N THR A 273 -2.12 1.26 20.40
CA THR A 273 -1.37 1.79 19.24
C THR A 273 0.00 2.34 19.65
N PHE A 274 0.90 2.51 18.69
CA PHE A 274 2.11 3.33 18.81
C PHE A 274 1.98 4.61 17.97
N THR A 275 2.75 5.65 18.30
CA THR A 275 2.76 6.89 17.52
C THR A 275 3.52 6.66 16.22
N PRO A 276 2.95 6.94 15.03
CA PRO A 276 3.66 6.75 13.76
C PRO A 276 5.01 7.47 13.75
N VAL A 277 6.05 6.74 13.37
CA VAL A 277 7.41 7.29 13.28
C VAL A 277 7.53 8.04 11.96
N PRO A 278 7.73 9.38 11.95
CA PRO A 278 7.89 10.12 10.71
C PRO A 278 9.21 9.73 10.01
N PRO A 279 9.32 9.89 8.67
CA PRO A 279 10.54 9.56 7.93
C PRO A 279 11.71 10.51 8.21
N ALA A 280 11.42 11.72 8.71
CA ALA A 280 12.39 12.70 9.18
C ALA A 280 11.78 13.50 10.34
N LEU A 281 12.63 14.22 11.08
CA LEU A 281 12.20 15.12 12.15
C LEU A 281 13.09 16.36 12.17
N TYR A 282 12.48 17.53 12.34
CA TYR A 282 13.14 18.84 12.35
C TYR A 282 12.76 19.60 13.62
N ILE A 283 13.60 20.53 14.07
CA ILE A 283 13.29 21.44 15.20
C ILE A 283 13.13 22.87 14.69
N VAL A 284 12.09 23.59 15.13
CA VAL A 284 11.82 25.00 14.79
C VAL A 284 11.42 25.77 16.04
N GLY A 285 11.81 27.04 16.18
CA GLY A 285 11.40 27.89 17.31
C GLY A 285 12.39 28.98 17.65
N ASP A 286 11.92 30.02 18.36
CA ASP A 286 12.77 31.11 18.84
C ASP A 286 13.80 30.69 19.91
N ALA A 287 13.71 29.48 20.44
CA ALA A 287 14.78 28.86 21.21
C ALA A 287 15.95 28.39 20.34
N THR A 288 15.73 28.13 19.06
CA THR A 288 16.70 27.54 18.12
C THR A 288 17.40 28.61 17.28
N PRO A 289 18.57 28.30 16.67
CA PRO A 289 19.30 29.27 15.86
C PRO A 289 18.52 29.86 14.67
N GLY A 290 17.67 29.06 14.02
CA GLY A 290 16.85 29.49 12.88
C GLY A 290 15.53 30.18 13.26
N GLY A 291 15.23 30.35 14.55
CA GLY A 291 13.99 30.98 14.98
C GLY A 291 12.73 30.24 14.49
N TRP A 292 11.68 31.01 14.22
CA TRP A 292 10.40 30.51 13.71
C TRP A 292 10.34 30.40 12.17
N ASP A 293 11.48 30.56 11.47
CA ASP A 293 11.53 30.42 10.02
C ASP A 293 11.27 28.95 9.61
N ASN A 294 10.34 28.76 8.66
CA ASN A 294 9.98 27.46 8.10
C ASN A 294 9.93 27.58 6.57
N PRO A 295 10.78 26.86 5.80
CA PRO A 295 11.64 25.74 6.21
C PRO A 295 12.81 26.14 7.12
N VAL A 296 13.18 25.24 8.04
CA VAL A 296 14.32 25.42 8.93
C VAL A 296 15.66 25.20 8.19
N PRO A 297 16.76 25.80 8.68
CA PRO A 297 18.10 25.53 8.16
C PRO A 297 18.48 24.04 8.27
N VAL A 298 18.67 23.40 7.12
CA VAL A 298 19.20 22.02 7.02
C VAL A 298 20.65 22.04 6.51
N PRO A 299 21.51 21.12 6.98
CA PRO A 299 21.21 19.99 7.87
C PRO A 299 21.15 20.32 9.38
N SER A 300 21.47 21.55 9.81
CA SER A 300 21.71 21.89 11.23
C SER A 300 20.52 21.74 12.18
N GLN A 301 19.27 21.78 11.68
CA GLN A 301 18.05 21.61 12.48
C GLN A 301 17.28 20.33 12.13
N GLN A 302 17.93 19.37 11.47
CA GLN A 302 17.39 18.04 11.21
C GLN A 302 17.92 17.03 12.24
N PHE A 303 17.03 16.27 12.87
CA PHE A 303 17.42 15.19 13.77
C PHE A 303 18.04 14.01 13.00
N SER A 304 18.98 13.32 13.63
CA SER A 304 19.38 11.97 13.22
C SER A 304 18.35 10.95 13.66
N ARG A 305 18.04 9.99 12.79
CA ARG A 305 17.38 8.74 13.21
C ARG A 305 18.41 7.88 13.96
N LEU A 306 18.14 7.58 15.23
CA LEU A 306 19.05 6.82 16.10
C LEU A 306 18.81 5.31 16.00
N ASP A 307 17.54 4.92 15.86
CA ASP A 307 17.07 3.56 15.68
C ASP A 307 15.70 3.61 14.97
N ASP A 308 14.95 2.50 14.96
CA ASP A 308 13.69 2.45 14.22
C ASP A 308 12.60 3.38 14.74
N VAL A 309 12.73 3.86 15.98
CA VAL A 309 11.66 4.53 16.72
C VAL A 309 12.10 5.85 17.33
N SER A 310 13.40 6.14 17.30
CA SER A 310 14.00 7.25 18.02
C SER A 310 14.77 8.19 17.12
N TYR A 311 14.67 9.48 17.42
CA TYR A 311 15.42 10.57 16.80
C TYR A 311 16.26 11.30 17.85
N GLY A 312 17.42 11.83 17.44
CA GLY A 312 18.32 12.58 18.30
C GLY A 312 18.93 13.79 17.62
N ILE A 313 19.12 14.87 18.37
CA ILE A 313 19.82 16.09 17.93
C ILE A 313 20.65 16.66 19.08
N ILE A 314 21.74 17.35 18.76
CA ILE A 314 22.49 18.22 19.66
C ILE A 314 22.40 19.63 19.07
N ILE A 315 21.84 20.57 19.83
CA ILE A 315 21.57 21.93 19.37
C ILE A 315 21.67 22.94 20.51
N ASN A 316 22.02 24.18 20.18
CA ASN A 316 21.93 25.30 21.12
C ASN A 316 20.47 25.71 21.33
N LEU A 317 20.05 25.81 22.59
CA LEU A 317 18.75 26.35 22.98
C LEU A 317 18.95 27.63 23.81
N THR A 318 18.14 28.64 23.51
CA THR A 318 18.08 29.90 24.27
C THR A 318 17.05 29.79 25.40
N ALA A 319 17.42 30.16 26.62
CA ALA A 319 16.52 30.14 27.78
C ALA A 319 15.33 31.11 27.65
N GLY A 320 14.20 30.73 28.24
CA GLY A 320 12.97 31.55 28.24
C GLY A 320 12.24 31.62 26.90
N LYS A 321 12.57 30.72 25.97
CA LYS A 321 12.02 30.65 24.60
C LYS A 321 11.30 29.33 24.38
N SER A 322 10.90 29.02 23.15
CA SER A 322 10.17 27.78 22.85
C SER A 322 10.51 27.19 21.48
N TYR A 323 10.13 25.93 21.29
CA TYR A 323 10.32 25.20 20.03
C TYR A 323 9.22 24.16 19.78
N LEU A 324 9.16 23.69 18.54
CA LEU A 324 8.34 22.60 18.04
C LEU A 324 9.18 21.64 17.20
N LEU A 325 8.66 20.45 16.99
CA LEU A 325 9.26 19.44 16.14
C LEU A 325 8.35 19.19 14.93
N LEU A 326 8.91 19.22 13.73
CA LEU A 326 8.15 19.03 12.48
C LEU A 326 8.54 17.71 11.82
N PRO A 327 7.57 16.86 11.39
CA PRO A 327 7.85 15.67 10.60
C PRO A 327 8.24 15.98 9.15
N VAL A 328 7.84 17.16 8.66
CA VAL A 328 8.10 17.63 7.29
C VAL A 328 8.61 19.07 7.36
N ASN A 329 9.81 19.32 6.85
CA ASN A 329 10.37 20.67 6.82
C ASN A 329 9.60 21.55 5.82
N GLY A 330 9.24 22.76 6.22
CA GLY A 330 8.40 23.66 5.42
C GLY A 330 6.89 23.47 5.61
N ASP A 331 6.46 22.51 6.44
CA ASP A 331 5.04 22.21 6.66
C ASP A 331 4.65 22.42 8.13
N TRP A 332 3.47 22.98 8.35
CA TRP A 332 2.87 23.23 9.66
C TRP A 332 1.65 22.32 9.96
N SER A 333 1.25 21.46 9.02
CA SER A 333 0.05 20.63 9.14
C SER A 333 0.11 19.64 10.31
N HIS A 334 1.33 19.19 10.65
CA HIS A 334 1.59 18.30 11.77
C HIS A 334 2.81 18.79 12.56
N LYS A 335 2.71 18.70 13.88
CA LYS A 335 3.78 19.10 14.80
C LYS A 335 3.82 18.20 16.03
N TYR A 336 5.00 18.10 16.64
CA TYR A 336 5.19 17.46 17.93
C TYR A 336 5.86 18.42 18.92
N GLY A 337 5.68 18.13 20.20
CA GLY A 337 6.28 18.90 21.28
C GLY A 337 6.02 18.29 22.64
N GLY A 338 6.12 19.09 23.70
CA GLY A 338 5.76 18.64 25.03
C GLY A 338 5.60 19.76 26.05
N ALA A 339 5.12 19.40 27.23
CA ALA A 339 4.79 20.35 28.29
C ALA A 339 5.99 20.80 29.16
N SER A 340 7.15 20.13 29.01
CA SER A 340 8.26 20.22 29.95
C SER A 340 9.56 20.64 29.26
N ALA A 341 10.34 21.48 29.92
CA ALA A 341 11.62 21.94 29.40
C ALA A 341 12.73 20.88 29.40
N THR A 342 12.56 19.80 30.17
CA THR A 342 13.58 18.74 30.36
C THR A 342 13.19 17.39 29.77
N GLY A 343 11.97 17.26 29.25
CA GLY A 343 11.43 16.00 28.73
C GLY A 343 10.14 15.57 29.42
N GLY A 344 9.50 14.56 28.83
CA GLY A 344 8.22 14.01 29.28
C GLY A 344 7.48 13.31 28.15
N GLN A 345 6.15 13.32 28.23
CA GLN A 345 5.27 12.82 27.17
C GLN A 345 5.43 13.67 25.90
N LEU A 346 5.63 13.00 24.76
CA LEU A 346 5.59 13.60 23.44
C LEU A 346 4.12 13.80 23.05
N LEU A 347 3.76 15.04 22.78
CA LEU A 347 2.42 15.46 22.40
C LEU A 347 2.41 15.83 20.91
N ALA A 348 1.27 15.68 20.26
CA ALA A 348 1.09 15.96 18.84
C ALA A 348 0.01 17.01 18.63
N ASP A 349 0.21 17.87 17.64
CA ASP A 349 -0.76 18.84 17.15
C ASP A 349 -1.39 19.69 18.27
N ASP A 350 -2.71 19.71 18.37
CA ASP A 350 -3.46 20.52 19.34
C ASP A 350 -3.24 20.08 20.80
N ALA A 351 -2.66 18.90 21.02
CA ALA A 351 -2.32 18.44 22.37
C ALA A 351 -1.04 19.11 22.92
N VAL A 352 -0.25 19.82 22.10
CA VAL A 352 0.96 20.53 22.56
C VAL A 352 0.55 21.78 23.37
N PRO A 353 0.87 21.87 24.68
CA PRO A 353 0.41 22.97 25.53
C PRO A 353 0.94 24.33 25.08
N GLY A 354 0.09 25.36 25.11
CA GLY A 354 0.46 26.70 24.63
C GLY A 354 0.89 26.73 23.16
N SER A 355 0.61 25.67 22.40
CA SER A 355 1.10 25.41 21.05
C SER A 355 2.62 25.23 20.88
N ASN A 356 3.44 25.34 21.93
CA ASN A 356 4.91 25.29 21.84
C ASN A 356 5.55 24.56 23.04
N THR A 357 6.70 23.91 22.82
CA THR A 357 7.51 23.28 23.86
C THR A 357 8.43 24.31 24.53
N PRO A 358 8.44 24.46 25.87
CA PRO A 358 9.33 25.40 26.55
C PRO A 358 10.80 24.97 26.46
N SER A 359 11.72 25.93 26.33
CA SER A 359 13.16 25.67 26.41
C SER A 359 13.63 25.45 27.86
N PRO A 360 14.79 24.81 28.07
CA PRO A 360 15.50 24.82 29.35
C PRO A 360 15.69 26.22 29.96
N ALA A 361 15.87 26.29 31.27
CA ALA A 361 16.03 27.56 32.01
C ALA A 361 17.40 28.24 31.80
N THR A 362 18.38 27.51 31.26
CA THR A 362 19.73 28.02 30.98
C THR A 362 20.01 27.89 29.48
N SER A 363 20.58 28.92 28.87
CA SER A 363 21.01 28.83 27.48
C SER A 363 22.24 27.93 27.37
N GLY A 364 22.29 27.09 26.35
CA GLY A 364 23.44 26.20 26.14
C GLY A 364 23.15 25.10 25.13
N THR A 365 24.09 24.16 25.03
CA THR A 365 23.96 23.00 24.14
C THR A 365 23.20 21.89 24.82
N TYR A 366 22.15 21.40 24.15
CA TYR A 366 21.30 20.31 24.65
C TYR A 366 21.23 19.17 23.65
N LYS A 367 21.22 17.95 24.18
CA LYS A 367 20.80 16.76 23.45
C LYS A 367 19.31 16.56 23.65
N ILE A 368 18.56 16.47 22.55
CA ILE A 368 17.16 16.09 22.55
C ILE A 368 17.04 14.70 21.97
N VAL A 369 16.33 13.80 22.66
CA VAL A 369 15.97 12.47 22.14
C VAL A 369 14.47 12.33 22.14
N VAL A 370 13.89 11.91 21.02
CA VAL A 370 12.46 11.66 20.85
C VAL A 370 12.26 10.18 20.56
N ASN A 371 11.33 9.53 21.24
CA ASN A 371 10.98 8.12 21.03
C ASN A 371 9.48 7.99 20.75
N PHE A 372 9.14 7.57 19.53
CA PHE A 372 7.77 7.46 19.04
C PHE A 372 7.06 6.18 19.51
N GLN A 373 7.80 5.16 19.94
CA GLN A 373 7.21 3.94 20.51
C GLN A 373 6.71 4.19 21.93
N THR A 374 7.51 4.85 22.78
CA THR A 374 7.10 5.21 24.15
C THR A 374 6.29 6.50 24.20
N GLY A 375 6.28 7.28 23.12
CA GLY A 375 5.62 8.58 23.08
C GLY A 375 6.26 9.56 24.07
N THR A 376 7.59 9.61 24.12
CA THR A 376 8.33 10.47 25.07
C THR A 376 9.47 11.21 24.41
N TYR A 377 9.96 12.27 25.07
CA TYR A 377 11.19 12.97 24.71
C TYR A 377 11.99 13.34 25.95
N THR A 378 13.30 13.56 25.79
CA THR A 378 14.21 14.07 26.82
C THR A 378 15.02 15.25 26.29
N VAL A 379 15.39 16.17 27.18
CA VAL A 379 16.24 17.33 26.87
C VAL A 379 17.32 17.41 27.95
N THR A 380 18.56 17.06 27.60
CA THR A 380 19.68 16.98 28.55
C THR A 380 20.82 17.92 28.16
N PRO A 381 21.39 18.70 29.10
CA PRO A 381 22.55 19.54 28.79
C PRO A 381 23.75 18.68 28.42
N VAL A 382 24.52 19.10 27.42
CA VAL A 382 25.74 18.41 26.97
C VAL A 382 26.87 19.41 26.75
N THR A 383 28.12 18.95 26.93
CA THR A 383 29.33 19.72 26.60
C THR A 383 29.90 19.37 25.22
N THR A 384 29.30 18.40 24.53
CA THR A 384 29.70 17.98 23.19
C THR A 384 29.53 19.11 22.20
N THR A 385 30.63 19.55 21.60
CA THR A 385 30.64 20.46 20.46
C THR A 385 30.55 19.67 19.17
N ILE A 386 29.58 20.00 18.32
CA ILE A 386 29.54 19.48 16.95
C ILE A 386 30.47 20.34 16.10
N PRO A 387 31.50 19.78 15.46
CA PRO A 387 32.40 20.57 14.63
C PRO A 387 31.69 21.03 13.34
N ASP A 388 32.14 22.13 12.75
CA ASP A 388 31.60 22.62 11.47
C ASP A 388 32.04 21.75 10.28
N ASN A 389 33.24 21.18 10.36
CA ASN A 389 33.82 20.30 9.38
C ASN A 389 34.40 19.05 10.06
N LEU A 390 34.58 17.98 9.28
CA LEU A 390 35.26 16.79 9.75
C LEU A 390 36.09 16.20 8.60
N PHE A 391 37.30 15.76 8.91
CA PHE A 391 38.27 15.22 7.95
C PHE A 391 38.81 13.89 8.45
N ILE A 392 39.17 12.97 7.54
CA ILE A 392 39.88 11.72 7.87
C ILE A 392 41.36 11.89 7.54
N VAL A 393 42.27 11.46 8.43
CA VAL A 393 43.73 11.49 8.21
C VAL A 393 44.35 10.17 8.67
N GLY A 394 45.27 9.58 7.91
CA GLY A 394 45.99 8.37 8.31
C GLY A 394 46.45 7.50 7.15
N ASP A 395 47.31 6.53 7.41
CA ASP A 395 47.86 5.59 6.42
C ASP A 395 46.80 4.65 5.80
N ALA A 396 45.61 4.58 6.40
CA ALA A 396 44.43 3.99 5.76
C ALA A 396 43.91 4.77 4.55
N THR A 397 44.29 6.05 4.39
CA THR A 397 43.73 6.97 3.39
C THR A 397 44.76 7.37 2.33
N GLU A 398 44.30 7.98 1.23
CA GLU A 398 45.16 8.42 0.11
C GLU A 398 46.27 9.39 0.53
N GLY A 399 45.95 10.40 1.33
CA GLY A 399 46.90 11.40 1.82
C GLY A 399 47.85 10.91 2.92
N GLY A 400 47.67 9.69 3.42
CA GLY A 400 48.43 9.16 4.55
C GLY A 400 48.30 10.04 5.81
N TRP A 401 49.39 10.17 6.55
CA TRP A 401 49.50 11.05 7.73
C TRP A 401 49.81 12.52 7.40
N SER A 402 49.71 12.93 6.12
CA SER A 402 49.87 14.32 5.72
C SER A 402 48.72 15.17 6.23
N ASN A 403 49.03 16.36 6.77
CA ASN A 403 48.04 17.32 7.26
C ASN A 403 48.48 18.74 6.83
N PRO A 404 47.72 19.47 5.99
CA PRO A 404 46.33 19.23 5.59
C PRO A 404 46.13 17.99 4.70
N VAL A 405 44.95 17.38 4.79
CA VAL A 405 44.55 16.24 3.96
C VAL A 405 44.00 16.69 2.60
N PRO A 406 44.08 15.85 1.56
CA PRO A 406 43.41 16.06 0.28
C PRO A 406 41.90 16.32 0.42
N VAL A 407 41.44 17.42 -0.14
CA VAL A 407 40.01 17.76 -0.24
C VAL A 407 39.58 17.80 -1.71
N PRO A 408 38.36 17.34 -2.04
CA PRO A 408 37.29 16.92 -1.13
C PRO A 408 37.33 15.44 -0.70
N SER A 409 38.28 14.62 -1.19
CA SER A 409 38.26 13.15 -1.02
C SER A 409 38.36 12.66 0.44
N GLN A 410 38.89 13.49 1.35
CA GLN A 410 39.00 13.17 2.78
C GLN A 410 38.19 14.10 3.68
N GLN A 411 37.24 14.86 3.13
CA GLN A 411 36.31 15.70 3.90
C GLN A 411 34.94 15.04 4.02
N PHE A 412 34.45 14.88 5.24
CA PHE A 412 33.10 14.38 5.48
C PHE A 412 32.05 15.40 5.07
N THR A 413 30.90 14.91 4.62
CA THR A 413 29.67 15.69 4.47
C THR A 413 28.88 15.63 5.78
N ARG A 414 28.38 16.77 6.26
CA ARG A 414 27.38 16.82 7.34
C ARG A 414 26.02 16.33 6.79
N VAL A 415 25.56 15.19 7.28
CA VAL A 415 24.35 14.50 6.82
C VAL A 415 23.11 15.07 7.49
N ASP A 416 23.21 15.36 8.79
CA ASP A 416 22.17 15.99 9.61
C ASP A 416 22.86 16.80 10.73
N ALA A 417 22.11 17.23 11.75
CA ALA A 417 22.65 18.08 12.80
C ALA A 417 23.81 17.45 13.60
N VAL A 418 23.92 16.13 13.64
CA VAL A 418 24.90 15.41 14.50
C VAL A 418 25.64 14.29 13.79
N THR A 419 25.35 14.00 12.53
CA THR A 419 25.98 12.93 11.76
C THR A 419 26.83 13.50 10.63
N PHE A 420 28.08 13.05 10.59
CA PHE A 420 28.98 13.25 9.46
C PHE A 420 29.17 11.94 8.72
N GLY A 421 29.30 12.01 7.41
CA GLY A 421 29.51 10.82 6.60
C GLY A 421 30.48 11.03 5.44
N LEU A 422 31.18 9.97 5.08
CA LEU A 422 32.17 9.96 3.99
C LEU A 422 32.13 8.61 3.28
N ILE A 423 32.21 8.65 1.95
CA ILE A 423 32.47 7.46 1.14
C ILE A 423 33.87 7.62 0.57
N THR A 424 34.80 6.78 0.99
CA THR A 424 36.20 6.87 0.58
C THR A 424 36.86 5.50 0.53
N LYS A 425 38.00 5.42 -0.15
CA LYS A 425 38.80 4.20 -0.20
C LYS A 425 39.61 4.08 1.09
N LEU A 426 39.53 2.93 1.75
CA LEU A 426 40.38 2.59 2.88
C LEU A 426 41.34 1.45 2.50
N ASN A 427 42.61 1.58 2.86
CA ASN A 427 43.65 0.56 2.69
C ASN A 427 43.66 -0.40 3.87
N ALA A 428 43.67 -1.71 3.59
CA ALA A 428 43.72 -2.73 4.63
C ALA A 428 44.99 -2.61 5.50
N GLY A 429 44.82 -2.82 6.80
CA GLY A 429 45.92 -2.78 7.78
C GLY A 429 46.39 -1.38 8.18
N GLY A 430 45.88 -0.32 7.53
CA GLY A 430 46.14 1.06 7.94
C GLY A 430 45.31 1.49 9.16
N SER A 431 45.53 2.73 9.59
CA SER A 431 44.79 3.39 10.66
C SER A 431 44.50 4.85 10.29
N TYR A 432 43.59 5.48 11.04
CA TYR A 432 43.23 6.88 10.83
C TYR A 432 42.74 7.56 12.11
N LEU A 433 42.65 8.88 12.04
CA LEU A 433 42.04 9.78 13.02
C LEU A 433 41.05 10.68 12.30
N LEU A 434 40.19 11.35 13.08
CA LEU A 434 39.26 12.35 12.55
C LEU A 434 39.62 13.74 13.07
N LEU A 435 39.71 14.72 12.18
CA LEU A 435 40.07 16.10 12.53
C LEU A 435 38.85 17.01 12.34
N PRO A 436 38.48 17.86 13.31
CA PRO A 436 37.48 18.90 13.11
C PRO A 436 38.01 20.09 12.29
N GLU A 437 39.32 20.25 12.20
CA GLU A 437 40.00 21.34 11.49
C GLU A 437 41.12 20.77 10.60
N ASN A 438 41.05 21.01 9.29
CA ASN A 438 42.08 20.54 8.35
C ASN A 438 43.35 21.38 8.51
N GLY A 439 44.51 20.73 8.58
CA GLY A 439 45.81 21.38 8.84
C GLY A 439 46.16 21.50 10.33
N SER A 440 45.28 21.08 11.24
CA SER A 440 45.45 21.23 12.69
C SER A 440 45.49 19.87 13.39
N TRP A 441 46.43 19.70 14.32
CA TRP A 441 46.53 18.51 15.20
C TRP A 441 46.03 18.78 16.63
N SER A 442 45.63 20.03 16.90
CA SER A 442 45.25 20.51 18.23
C SER A 442 44.00 19.81 18.77
N GLN A 443 43.07 19.49 17.87
CA GLN A 443 41.85 18.75 18.16
C GLN A 443 41.76 17.57 17.21
N LYS A 444 41.44 16.41 17.75
CA LYS A 444 41.28 15.17 16.99
C LYS A 444 40.35 14.23 17.76
N TYR A 445 39.63 13.38 17.04
CA TYR A 445 38.85 12.31 17.62
C TYR A 445 39.58 10.98 17.46
N ALA A 446 39.37 10.11 18.44
CA ALA A 446 40.00 8.80 18.56
C ALA A 446 39.02 7.80 19.20
N VAL A 447 39.46 6.56 19.34
CA VAL A 447 38.69 5.46 19.97
C VAL A 447 39.37 4.96 21.23
N VAL A 448 38.60 4.23 22.05
CA VAL A 448 39.12 3.52 23.24
C VAL A 448 40.00 2.36 22.78
N ASN A 449 39.41 1.49 21.97
CA ASN A 449 40.01 0.28 21.41
C ASN A 449 39.83 0.31 19.89
N SER A 450 40.85 -0.11 19.16
CA SER A 450 40.75 -0.22 17.71
C SER A 450 40.04 -1.52 17.31
N SER A 451 39.06 -1.40 16.42
CA SER A 451 38.39 -2.51 15.73
C SER A 451 38.49 -2.25 14.24
N ALA A 452 38.79 -3.29 13.45
CA ALA A 452 38.90 -3.16 11.99
C ALA A 452 37.53 -2.96 11.32
N ASN A 453 36.45 -3.49 11.90
CA ASN A 453 35.09 -3.37 11.38
C ASN A 453 34.12 -2.91 12.49
N PRO A 454 34.31 -1.68 13.00
CA PRO A 454 33.49 -1.13 14.05
C PRO A 454 32.09 -0.86 13.50
N SER A 455 31.10 -1.57 14.03
CA SER A 455 29.69 -1.34 13.74
C SER A 455 29.01 -0.84 15.01
N GLY A 456 29.21 0.44 15.31
CA GLY A 456 28.64 1.09 16.49
C GLY A 456 29.61 1.24 17.67
N ASP A 457 30.91 1.17 17.41
CA ASP A 457 31.95 1.44 18.42
C ASP A 457 31.95 2.92 18.80
N VAL A 458 32.52 3.23 19.97
CA VAL A 458 32.47 4.57 20.56
C VAL A 458 33.72 5.37 20.17
N PHE A 459 33.52 6.62 19.78
CA PHE A 459 34.58 7.60 19.56
C PHE A 459 34.42 8.81 20.49
N GLY A 460 35.49 9.56 20.67
CA GLY A 460 35.49 10.77 21.49
C GLY A 460 36.69 11.64 21.22
N TYR A 461 36.75 12.80 21.87
CA TYR A 461 37.90 13.69 21.77
C TYR A 461 39.13 13.01 22.33
N TYR A 462 40.22 13.11 21.58
CA TYR A 462 41.51 12.57 21.98
C TYR A 462 41.99 13.22 23.28
N SER A 463 42.50 12.41 24.21
CA SER A 463 43.10 12.88 25.45
C SER A 463 44.28 12.00 25.83
N ASP A 464 45.39 12.61 26.27
CA ASP A 464 46.52 11.90 26.88
C ASP A 464 46.40 11.78 28.41
N ALA A 465 45.37 12.40 29.01
CA ALA A 465 45.17 12.38 30.45
C ALA A 465 44.80 10.98 30.93
N ALA A 466 45.44 10.48 31.99
CA ALA A 466 45.13 9.18 32.57
C ALA A 466 44.04 9.29 33.68
N PRO A 467 43.00 8.44 33.67
CA PRO A 467 42.69 7.42 32.65
C PRO A 467 42.15 8.06 31.38
N SER A 468 42.75 7.75 30.21
CA SER A 468 42.23 8.25 28.94
C SER A 468 41.18 7.28 28.42
N GLN A 469 40.06 7.81 27.97
CA GLN A 469 39.04 7.02 27.29
C GLN A 469 39.25 6.99 25.77
N TYR A 470 40.05 7.87 25.16
CA TYR A 470 40.18 7.95 23.70
C TYR A 470 41.60 8.36 23.30
N ASN A 471 42.51 7.41 23.15
CA ASN A 471 43.90 7.64 22.74
C ASN A 471 44.40 6.67 21.66
N THR A 472 43.50 5.88 21.08
CA THR A 472 43.83 4.89 20.05
C THR A 472 43.31 5.35 18.68
N ASN A 473 44.11 5.17 17.62
CA ASN A 473 43.67 5.41 16.25
C ASN A 473 42.54 4.46 15.85
N PHE A 474 41.67 4.91 14.94
CA PHE A 474 40.73 4.03 14.27
C PHE A 474 41.49 3.04 13.39
N ALA A 475 41.14 1.75 13.43
CA ALA A 475 41.70 0.77 12.50
C ALA A 475 40.90 0.77 11.19
N ALA A 476 41.60 0.58 10.07
CA ALA A 476 40.97 0.31 8.79
C ALA A 476 40.38 -1.11 8.74
N PRO A 477 39.38 -1.34 7.88
CA PRO A 477 38.90 -2.68 7.53
C PRO A 477 40.02 -3.62 7.09
N SER A 478 39.80 -4.92 7.25
CA SER A 478 40.77 -5.96 6.86
C SER A 478 40.93 -6.12 5.33
N THR A 479 40.08 -5.47 4.54
CA THR A 479 40.11 -5.52 3.08
C THR A 479 40.17 -4.11 2.51
N THR A 480 41.03 -3.89 1.51
CA THR A 480 41.10 -2.61 0.81
C THR A 480 39.87 -2.46 -0.07
N GLY A 481 39.17 -1.32 0.01
CA GLY A 481 37.95 -1.10 -0.77
C GLY A 481 37.31 0.26 -0.50
N MET A 482 36.15 0.50 -1.11
CA MET A 482 35.32 1.67 -0.82
C MET A 482 34.46 1.39 0.41
N TYR A 483 34.46 2.33 1.35
CA TYR A 483 33.70 2.22 2.58
C TYR A 483 32.88 3.48 2.81
N GLN A 484 31.65 3.29 3.29
CA GLN A 484 30.85 4.33 3.91
C GLN A 484 31.18 4.39 5.40
N ILE A 485 31.63 5.56 5.84
CA ILE A 485 31.88 5.90 7.23
C ILE A 485 30.77 6.83 7.68
N LEU A 486 30.10 6.52 8.78
CA LEU A 486 29.14 7.41 9.45
C LEU A 486 29.60 7.64 10.89
N VAL A 487 29.61 8.89 11.32
CA VAL A 487 30.06 9.34 12.64
C VAL A 487 28.91 10.14 13.26
N ASN A 488 28.29 9.61 14.31
CA ASN A 488 27.14 10.23 14.97
C ASN A 488 27.53 10.75 16.36
N PHE A 489 27.57 12.06 16.49
CA PHE A 489 27.95 12.76 17.73
C PHE A 489 26.87 12.68 18.82
N ALA A 490 25.60 12.45 18.49
CA ALA A 490 24.55 12.28 19.49
C ALA A 490 24.68 10.95 20.24
N THR A 491 25.08 9.87 19.55
CA THR A 491 25.33 8.56 20.18
C THR A 491 26.78 8.38 20.62
N GLY A 492 27.70 9.18 20.08
CA GLY A 492 29.14 8.97 20.24
C GLY A 492 29.63 7.73 19.50
N LYS A 493 28.87 7.24 18.51
CA LYS A 493 29.17 6.01 17.77
C LYS A 493 29.51 6.26 16.32
N TYR A 494 30.27 5.34 15.74
CA TYR A 494 30.57 5.34 14.31
C TYR A 494 30.40 3.95 13.68
N THR A 495 30.21 3.93 12.36
CA THR A 495 30.12 2.70 11.57
C THR A 495 31.03 2.79 10.35
N VAL A 496 31.70 1.69 10.01
CA VAL A 496 32.46 1.54 8.76
C VAL A 496 31.89 0.34 8.01
N THR A 497 31.27 0.59 6.86
CA THR A 497 30.56 -0.44 6.08
C THR A 497 31.04 -0.45 4.64
N PRO A 498 31.25 -1.64 4.01
CA PRO A 498 31.59 -1.70 2.59
C PRO A 498 30.55 -0.96 1.75
N TYR A 499 31.00 -0.13 0.80
CA TYR A 499 30.14 0.58 -0.13
C TYR A 499 30.26 -0.02 -1.54
N THR A 500 29.15 -0.49 -2.09
CA THR A 500 29.07 -1.13 -3.41
C THR A 500 28.23 -0.35 -4.42
N GLY A 501 27.73 0.83 -4.04
CA GLY A 501 26.95 1.69 -4.91
C GLY A 501 27.80 2.38 -5.99
N VAL A 502 27.14 3.25 -6.77
CA VAL A 502 27.80 4.02 -7.84
C VAL A 502 28.79 5.02 -7.23
N ILE A 503 29.97 5.12 -7.85
CA ILE A 503 31.05 6.04 -7.49
C ILE A 503 31.49 6.86 -8.72
N PRO A 504 32.03 8.08 -8.52
CA PRO A 504 32.08 8.80 -7.25
C PRO A 504 30.68 9.29 -6.84
N VAL A 505 30.44 9.41 -5.53
CA VAL A 505 29.22 10.05 -5.03
C VAL A 505 29.50 11.54 -4.92
N PRO A 506 28.77 12.40 -5.64
CA PRO A 506 29.13 13.80 -5.74
C PRO A 506 28.71 14.58 -4.49
N GLN A 507 29.40 15.69 -4.20
CA GLN A 507 29.03 16.53 -3.06
C GLN A 507 27.76 17.35 -3.33
N ASN A 508 27.61 17.79 -4.58
CA ASN A 508 26.45 18.50 -5.11
C ASN A 508 25.96 17.79 -6.37
N LEU A 509 24.71 18.04 -6.75
CA LEU A 509 24.16 17.52 -8.00
C LEU A 509 23.29 18.61 -8.63
N PHE A 510 23.45 18.78 -9.94
CA PHE A 510 22.72 19.75 -10.75
C PHE A 510 22.10 19.03 -11.94
N ILE A 511 21.01 19.55 -12.50
CA ILE A 511 20.42 19.03 -13.74
C ILE A 511 20.57 20.07 -14.85
N VAL A 512 21.02 19.65 -16.04
CA VAL A 512 21.20 20.49 -17.24
C VAL A 512 20.60 19.80 -18.46
N GLY A 513 20.01 20.54 -19.39
CA GLY A 513 19.47 19.98 -20.64
C GLY A 513 18.26 20.73 -21.17
N ASP A 514 17.91 20.52 -22.43
CA ASP A 514 16.74 21.15 -23.06
C ASP A 514 15.39 20.64 -22.52
N ALA A 515 15.41 19.58 -21.72
CA ALA A 515 14.29 19.18 -20.88
C ALA A 515 14.04 20.13 -19.70
N THR A 516 15.04 20.94 -19.31
CA THR A 516 14.99 21.81 -18.13
C THR A 516 14.76 23.28 -18.51
N PRO A 517 14.30 24.15 -17.58
CA PRO A 517 14.11 25.57 -17.85
C PRO A 517 15.37 26.32 -18.31
N GLY A 518 16.54 25.95 -17.79
CA GLY A 518 17.84 26.54 -18.13
C GLY A 518 18.48 26.00 -19.41
N GLY A 519 17.84 25.03 -20.08
CA GLY A 519 18.40 24.46 -21.31
C GLY A 519 19.78 23.83 -21.11
N TRP A 520 20.62 23.91 -22.15
CA TRP A 520 22.00 23.41 -22.14
C TRP A 520 23.03 24.42 -21.60
N ASP A 521 22.57 25.54 -21.02
CA ASP A 521 23.45 26.52 -20.41
C ASP A 521 24.13 25.92 -19.16
N ASN A 522 25.45 26.07 -19.07
CA ASN A 522 26.26 25.62 -17.95
C ASN A 522 27.24 26.76 -17.57
N PRO A 523 27.11 27.38 -16.39
CA PRO A 523 26.35 26.92 -15.21
C PRO A 523 24.83 27.04 -15.34
N VAL A 524 24.12 26.11 -14.70
CA VAL A 524 22.65 26.09 -14.64
C VAL A 524 22.10 27.11 -13.63
N PRO A 525 20.85 27.57 -13.79
CA PRO A 525 20.18 28.44 -12.82
C PRO A 525 20.08 27.79 -11.43
N VAL A 526 20.60 28.48 -10.40
CA VAL A 526 20.49 28.08 -8.99
C VAL A 526 19.62 29.10 -8.23
N PRO A 527 18.80 28.66 -7.25
CA PRO A 527 18.73 27.30 -6.71
C PRO A 527 17.87 26.31 -7.50
N SER A 528 17.14 26.75 -8.54
CA SER A 528 16.09 25.95 -9.19
C SER A 528 16.53 24.63 -9.83
N GLN A 529 17.79 24.52 -10.30
CA GLN A 529 18.33 23.30 -10.91
C GLN A 529 19.40 22.60 -10.06
N ARG A 530 19.46 22.92 -8.76
CA ARG A 530 20.31 22.23 -7.79
C ARG A 530 19.49 21.26 -6.97
N PHE A 531 19.91 20.00 -6.90
CA PHE A 531 19.26 19.01 -6.04
C PHE A 531 19.49 19.30 -4.56
N THR A 532 18.48 19.01 -3.75
CA THR A 532 18.61 18.86 -2.31
C THR A 532 19.21 17.49 -2.01
N ARG A 533 20.35 17.46 -1.33
CA ARG A 533 20.95 16.22 -0.83
C ARG A 533 20.20 15.80 0.44
N LEU A 534 19.62 14.60 0.44
CA LEU A 534 18.84 14.08 1.56
C LEU A 534 19.69 13.29 2.57
N ASN A 535 20.71 12.61 2.07
CA ASN A 535 21.71 11.90 2.86
C ASN A 535 22.99 11.73 2.03
N LEU A 536 23.94 10.91 2.49
CA LEU A 536 25.21 10.71 1.77
C LEU A 536 25.06 10.33 0.30
N THR A 537 24.04 9.57 -0.07
CA THR A 537 23.96 8.94 -1.39
C THR A 537 22.70 9.29 -2.15
N ARG A 538 21.77 10.06 -1.54
CA ARG A 538 20.47 10.37 -2.13
C ARG A 538 20.25 11.87 -2.32
N PHE A 539 19.75 12.22 -3.50
CA PHE A 539 19.46 13.58 -3.94
C PHE A 539 18.03 13.66 -4.49
N GLN A 540 17.35 14.78 -4.25
CA GLN A 540 16.02 15.06 -4.78
C GLN A 540 15.90 16.47 -5.36
N LEU A 541 15.10 16.59 -6.41
CA LEU A 541 14.72 17.88 -6.99
C LEU A 541 13.29 17.80 -7.53
N LYS A 542 12.47 18.81 -7.24
CA LYS A 542 11.19 19.03 -7.94
C LYS A 542 11.42 20.04 -9.05
N LEU A 543 11.20 19.64 -10.31
CA LEU A 543 11.41 20.51 -11.47
C LEU A 543 10.38 20.24 -12.56
N ALA A 544 9.96 21.31 -13.26
CA ALA A 544 9.18 21.18 -14.48
C ALA A 544 10.06 20.67 -15.63
N LEU A 545 9.63 19.60 -16.30
CA LEU A 545 10.35 19.01 -17.43
C LEU A 545 9.52 19.10 -18.72
N ASN A 546 10.20 19.44 -19.82
CA ASN A 546 9.66 19.46 -21.17
C ASN A 546 9.72 18.06 -21.80
N PRO A 547 8.66 17.59 -22.48
CA PRO A 547 8.62 16.25 -23.05
C PRO A 547 9.40 16.12 -24.37
N GLY A 548 9.86 14.91 -24.67
CA GLY A 548 10.62 14.59 -25.90
C GLY A 548 12.01 15.23 -25.98
N LYS A 549 12.57 15.64 -24.83
CA LYS A 549 13.86 16.32 -24.68
C LYS A 549 14.84 15.47 -23.88
N SER A 550 16.02 16.00 -23.55
CA SER A 550 16.99 15.26 -22.72
C SER A 550 17.71 16.12 -21.70
N TYR A 551 18.35 15.45 -20.74
CA TYR A 551 19.12 16.08 -19.68
C TYR A 551 20.30 15.21 -19.21
N LEU A 552 21.22 15.86 -18.52
CA LEU A 552 22.34 15.27 -17.78
C LEU A 552 22.30 15.77 -16.33
N LEU A 553 23.01 15.05 -15.48
CA LEU A 553 23.25 15.46 -14.11
C LEU A 553 24.73 15.77 -13.94
N LEU A 554 25.05 16.92 -13.35
CA LEU A 554 26.43 17.38 -13.17
C LEU A 554 26.80 17.41 -11.68
N PRO A 555 27.98 16.91 -11.28
CA PRO A 555 28.49 17.01 -9.91
C PRO A 555 28.94 18.43 -9.55
N VAL A 556 29.38 19.21 -10.54
CA VAL A 556 29.93 20.55 -10.40
C VAL A 556 29.22 21.46 -11.40
N ASN A 557 28.62 22.55 -10.91
CA ASN A 557 27.94 23.51 -11.77
C ASN A 557 28.98 24.33 -12.56
N GLY A 558 28.83 24.41 -13.87
CA GLY A 558 29.80 25.05 -14.77
C GLY A 558 30.89 24.12 -15.30
N ASP A 559 30.88 22.82 -14.95
CA ASP A 559 31.89 21.85 -15.40
C ASP A 559 31.24 20.68 -16.16
N TRP A 560 31.89 20.28 -17.26
CA TRP A 560 31.49 19.17 -18.12
C TRP A 560 32.38 17.93 -17.98
N SER A 561 33.43 18.01 -17.14
CA SER A 561 34.44 16.95 -16.96
C SER A 561 33.85 15.63 -16.50
N HIS A 562 32.79 15.69 -15.69
CA HIS A 562 32.07 14.54 -15.17
C HIS A 562 30.57 14.71 -15.30
N LYS A 563 29.86 13.62 -15.60
CA LYS A 563 28.41 13.61 -15.77
C LYS A 563 27.78 12.31 -15.32
N TYR A 564 26.53 12.39 -14.92
CA TYR A 564 25.65 11.26 -14.70
C TYR A 564 24.41 11.36 -15.58
N GLY A 565 23.75 10.22 -15.78
CA GLY A 565 22.51 10.16 -16.54
C GLY A 565 21.87 8.78 -16.47
N GLY A 566 20.98 8.50 -17.41
CA GLY A 566 20.32 7.21 -17.53
C GLY A 566 19.81 6.95 -18.94
N ALA A 567 19.33 5.73 -19.18
CA ALA A 567 18.87 5.30 -20.50
C ALA A 567 17.34 5.40 -20.70
N SER A 568 16.58 5.72 -19.65
CA SER A 568 15.11 5.64 -19.63
C SER A 568 14.46 6.89 -19.05
N ALA A 569 13.26 7.24 -19.50
CA ALA A 569 12.66 8.53 -19.14
C ALA A 569 12.17 8.61 -17.69
N MET A 570 11.62 7.52 -17.15
CA MET A 570 10.92 7.54 -15.85
C MET A 570 11.74 6.94 -14.70
N SER A 571 12.63 5.98 -14.98
CA SER A 571 13.47 5.34 -13.97
C SER A 571 14.55 4.49 -14.64
N GLY A 572 15.69 4.31 -13.98
CA GLY A 572 16.75 3.45 -14.49
C GLY A 572 17.97 3.38 -13.59
N ASP A 573 19.02 2.75 -14.11
CA ASP A 573 20.35 2.76 -13.52
C ASP A 573 21.03 4.13 -13.72
N ILE A 574 21.76 4.58 -12.71
CA ILE A 574 22.65 5.74 -12.80
C ILE A 574 23.87 5.32 -13.60
N LEU A 575 24.06 5.97 -14.74
CA LEU A 575 25.22 5.80 -15.61
C LEU A 575 26.21 6.93 -15.36
N VAL A 576 27.50 6.64 -15.48
CA VAL A 576 28.60 7.57 -15.17
C VAL A 576 29.44 7.81 -16.42
N ASP A 577 29.72 9.08 -16.71
CA ASP A 577 30.62 9.53 -17.78
C ASP A 577 30.34 8.84 -19.12
N ASN A 578 31.28 8.01 -19.59
CA ASN A 578 31.20 7.34 -20.90
C ASN A 578 30.10 6.27 -20.97
N ALA A 579 29.55 5.83 -19.82
CA ALA A 579 28.39 4.94 -19.80
C ALA A 579 27.07 5.68 -20.06
N VAL A 580 27.04 7.01 -19.94
CA VAL A 580 25.85 7.80 -20.26
C VAL A 580 25.65 7.80 -21.79
N PRO A 581 24.44 7.49 -22.31
CA PRO A 581 24.18 7.45 -23.73
C PRO A 581 24.50 8.78 -24.43
N GLU A 582 24.92 8.73 -25.69
CA GLU A 582 25.14 9.94 -26.50
C GLU A 582 23.88 10.79 -26.67
N SER A 583 22.69 10.16 -26.60
CA SER A 583 21.40 10.85 -26.60
C SER A 583 21.08 11.62 -25.31
N ASN A 584 21.93 11.49 -24.28
CA ASN A 584 21.68 11.88 -22.90
C ASN A 584 20.45 11.17 -22.29
N THR A 585 20.08 11.57 -21.08
CA THR A 585 18.92 10.99 -20.37
C THR A 585 17.63 11.55 -20.98
N PRO A 586 16.72 10.72 -21.51
CA PRO A 586 15.46 11.21 -22.06
C PRO A 586 14.54 11.76 -20.97
N SER A 587 13.77 12.79 -21.29
CA SER A 587 12.70 13.32 -20.42
C SER A 587 11.42 12.48 -20.50
N PRO A 588 10.50 12.57 -19.52
CA PRO A 588 9.15 11.99 -19.61
C PRO A 588 8.35 12.46 -20.85
N ASP A 589 7.43 11.64 -21.36
CA ASP A 589 6.60 11.97 -22.54
C ASP A 589 5.53 13.03 -22.26
N ALA A 590 5.19 13.26 -20.99
CA ALA A 590 4.23 14.28 -20.59
C ALA A 590 4.96 15.47 -19.95
N ALA A 591 4.58 16.69 -20.34
CA ALA A 591 4.99 17.87 -19.62
C ALA A 591 4.44 17.84 -18.17
N GLY A 592 5.18 18.44 -17.25
CA GLY A 592 4.74 18.65 -15.87
C GLY A 592 5.88 18.79 -14.89
N THR A 593 5.53 18.99 -13.62
CA THR A 593 6.47 18.97 -12.50
C THR A 593 6.72 17.54 -12.06
N TYR A 594 7.99 17.17 -11.96
CA TYR A 594 8.43 15.85 -11.53
C TYR A 594 9.30 15.98 -10.28
N LEU A 595 9.11 15.08 -9.33
CA LEU A 595 10.10 14.77 -8.31
C LEU A 595 11.12 13.81 -8.91
N ILE A 596 12.35 14.28 -9.05
CA ILE A 596 13.50 13.52 -9.52
C ILE A 596 14.26 13.02 -8.29
N ASP A 597 14.35 11.72 -8.11
CA ASP A 597 15.07 11.06 -7.02
C ASP A 597 16.28 10.31 -7.59
N VAL A 598 17.47 10.59 -7.05
CA VAL A 598 18.73 9.97 -7.49
C VAL A 598 19.39 9.34 -6.27
N ASN A 599 19.60 8.02 -6.30
CA ASN A 599 20.16 7.25 -5.19
C ASN A 599 21.39 6.44 -5.65
N PHE A 600 22.56 6.97 -5.34
CA PHE A 600 23.87 6.38 -5.65
C PHE A 600 24.12 5.06 -4.92
N ALA A 601 23.55 4.85 -3.72
CA ALA A 601 23.72 3.59 -2.99
C ALA A 601 23.04 2.43 -3.72
N THR A 602 21.84 2.67 -4.25
CA THR A 602 21.14 1.67 -5.08
C THR A 602 21.58 1.70 -6.55
N GLY A 603 22.28 2.76 -6.96
CA GLY A 603 22.62 3.03 -8.37
C GLY A 603 21.40 3.33 -9.24
N LYS A 604 20.31 3.89 -8.68
CA LYS A 604 19.03 4.09 -9.38
C LYS A 604 18.57 5.54 -9.33
N TYR A 605 17.84 5.96 -10.37
CA TYR A 605 17.04 7.19 -10.36
C TYR A 605 15.58 6.91 -10.71
N THR A 606 14.67 7.77 -10.24
CA THR A 606 13.23 7.72 -10.54
C THR A 606 12.64 9.11 -10.69
N LEU A 607 11.64 9.25 -11.57
CA LEU A 607 10.87 10.46 -11.77
C LEU A 607 9.41 10.17 -11.44
N THR A 608 8.84 10.93 -10.51
CA THR A 608 7.42 10.81 -10.12
C THR A 608 6.70 12.11 -10.44
N LYS A 609 5.67 12.04 -11.28
CA LYS A 609 4.83 13.21 -11.60
C LYS A 609 4.14 13.70 -10.32
N GLN A 610 4.19 15.01 -10.06
CA GLN A 610 3.61 15.64 -8.86
C GLN A 610 2.21 16.20 -9.10
#